data_AF-A0A0G1VEG9-F1
#
_entry.id   AF-A0A0G1VEG9-F1
#
_cell.length_a   1.000
_cell.length_b   1.000
_cell.length_c   1.000
_cell.angle_alpha   90.00
_cell.angle_beta   90.00
_cell.angle_gamma   90.00
#
_symmetry.space_group_name_H-M   'P 1'
#
loop_
_entity.id
_entity.type
_entity.pdbx_description
1 polymer ?
#
loop_
_entity_poly.entity_id
_entity_poly.type
_entity_poly.pdbx_seq_one_letter_code
_entity_poly.pdbx_strand_id
1 'polypeptide(L)'
;MKHRNTGFTIVELLIVIVVIGILAAITIVAFNGVQQRAENNKTVSAVKEYAKLAQAYAAEKSEYPIVNWACLAPHTTPTAARCGNLTDGVSTCGGGGASSNATFDTALKTVASKLPELSSQQMNCGGKTYAGAWYHSTDGRTATIQYYLRGNVDTCPSIGSLRHVSRGQTNDTTWCNTTLPAL
;
A
#
# COMPACT_ATOMS: atom_id res chain seq x y z
N MET A 1 -61.92 -11.07 -22.27
CA MET A 1 -60.65 -10.93 -23.03
C MET A 1 -59.63 -11.89 -22.44
N LYS A 2 -59.16 -12.87 -23.22
CA LYS A 2 -58.31 -13.97 -22.71
C LYS A 2 -56.84 -13.65 -23.03
N HIS A 3 -56.07 -13.24 -22.02
CA HIS A 3 -54.64 -13.00 -22.16
C HIS A 3 -53.92 -14.32 -22.46
N ARG A 4 -53.23 -14.39 -23.59
CA ARG A 4 -52.30 -15.49 -23.89
C ARG A 4 -51.01 -15.23 -23.14
N ASN A 5 -50.75 -15.99 -22.08
CA ASN A 5 -49.40 -16.06 -21.49
C ASN A 5 -48.50 -16.83 -22.46
N THR A 6 -47.65 -16.11 -23.17
CA THR A 6 -46.54 -16.68 -23.93
C THR A 6 -45.45 -17.06 -22.93
N GLY A 7 -45.22 -18.37 -22.75
CA GLY A 7 -44.12 -18.87 -21.94
C GLY A 7 -42.78 -18.66 -22.63
N PHE A 8 -41.74 -18.33 -21.85
CA PHE A 8 -40.35 -18.33 -22.33
C PHE A 8 -39.94 -19.73 -22.77
N THR A 9 -39.25 -19.84 -23.91
CA THR A 9 -38.70 -21.11 -24.36
C THR A 9 -37.46 -21.48 -23.52
N ILE A 10 -37.24 -22.78 -23.33
CA ILE A 10 -36.05 -23.29 -22.63
C ILE A 10 -34.77 -22.81 -23.34
N VAL A 11 -34.81 -22.68 -24.67
CA VAL A 11 -33.68 -22.20 -25.47
C VAL A 11 -33.34 -20.74 -25.15
N GLU A 12 -34.35 -19.87 -25.01
CA GLU A 12 -34.13 -18.48 -24.61
C GLU A 12 -33.50 -18.37 -23.23
N LEU A 13 -33.90 -19.22 -22.28
CA LEU A 13 -33.29 -19.22 -20.95
C LEU A 13 -31.86 -19.78 -20.97
N LEU A 14 -31.59 -20.78 -21.82
CA LEU A 14 -30.27 -21.41 -21.97
C LEU A 14 -29.25 -20.43 -22.56
N ILE A 15 -29.61 -19.68 -23.61
CA ILE A 15 -28.68 -18.69 -24.19
C ILE A 15 -28.33 -17.60 -23.18
N VAL A 16 -29.27 -17.18 -22.33
CA VAL A 16 -29.05 -16.13 -21.33
C VAL A 16 -28.03 -16.57 -20.29
N ILE A 17 -28.15 -17.79 -19.75
CA ILE A 17 -27.19 -18.29 -18.76
C ILE A 17 -25.80 -18.50 -19.36
N VAL A 18 -25.71 -18.91 -20.64
CA VAL A 18 -24.42 -19.06 -21.35
C VAL A 18 -23.77 -17.69 -21.54
N VAL A 19 -24.52 -16.69 -21.99
CA VAL A 19 -24.01 -15.32 -22.16
C VAL A 19 -23.56 -14.72 -20.82
N ILE A 20 -24.35 -14.87 -19.76
CA ILE A 20 -23.97 -14.42 -18.40
C ILE A 20 -22.70 -15.14 -17.93
N GLY A 21 -22.58 -16.44 -18.18
CA GLY A 21 -21.39 -17.23 -17.83
C GLY A 21 -20.12 -16.73 -18.53
N ILE A 22 -20.19 -16.44 -19.83
CA ILE A 22 -19.06 -15.91 -20.59
C ILE A 22 -18.68 -14.51 -20.09
N LEU A 23 -19.67 -13.63 -19.89
CA LEU A 23 -19.43 -12.28 -19.37
C LEU A 23 -18.83 -12.30 -17.96
N ALA A 24 -19.32 -13.17 -17.08
CA ALA A 24 -18.80 -13.32 -15.71
C ALA A 24 -17.35 -13.81 -15.69
N ALA A 25 -16.97 -14.76 -16.56
CA ALA A 25 -15.60 -15.25 -16.63
C ALA A 25 -14.60 -14.14 -17.02
N ILE A 26 -14.95 -13.32 -18.02
CA ILE A 26 -14.12 -12.20 -18.48
C ILE A 26 -14.00 -11.12 -17.39
N THR A 27 -15.11 -10.78 -16.73
CA THR A 27 -15.11 -9.73 -15.70
C THR A 27 -14.27 -10.10 -14.48
N ILE A 28 -14.28 -11.36 -14.03
CA ILE A 28 -13.48 -11.81 -12.87
C ILE A 28 -11.98 -11.60 -13.10
N VAL A 29 -11.45 -11.98 -14.27
CA VAL A 29 -10.01 -11.84 -14.57
C VAL A 29 -9.62 -10.36 -14.62
N ALA A 30 -10.43 -9.53 -15.26
CA ALA A 30 -10.20 -8.08 -15.32
C ALA A 30 -10.28 -7.42 -13.93
N PHE A 31 -11.20 -7.86 -13.09
CA PHE A 31 -11.43 -7.32 -11.75
C PHE A 31 -10.23 -7.50 -10.83
N ASN A 32 -9.56 -8.65 -10.86
CA ASN A 32 -8.36 -8.91 -10.05
C ASN A 32 -7.23 -7.92 -10.34
N GLY A 33 -6.98 -7.61 -11.61
CA GLY A 33 -5.97 -6.62 -12.00
C GLY A 33 -6.34 -5.19 -11.61
N VAL A 34 -7.62 -4.83 -11.67
CA VAL A 34 -8.13 -3.51 -11.23
C VAL A 34 -7.99 -3.36 -9.72
N GLN A 35 -8.38 -4.38 -8.95
CA GLN A 35 -8.28 -4.37 -7.50
C GLN A 35 -6.83 -4.19 -7.04
N GLN A 36 -5.89 -4.92 -7.63
CA GLN A 36 -4.46 -4.77 -7.34
C GLN A 36 -3.95 -3.34 -7.60
N ARG A 37 -4.33 -2.72 -8.73
CA ARG A 37 -3.96 -1.33 -9.02
C ARG A 37 -4.59 -0.34 -8.04
N ALA A 38 -5.85 -0.57 -7.65
CA ALA A 38 -6.53 0.27 -6.67
C ALA A 38 -5.84 0.22 -5.30
N GLU A 39 -5.44 -0.97 -4.83
CA GLU A 39 -4.70 -1.13 -3.58
C GLU A 39 -3.30 -0.49 -3.64
N ASN A 40 -2.58 -0.66 -4.74
CA ASN A 40 -1.29 0.01 -4.96
C ASN A 40 -1.46 1.55 -4.93
N ASN A 41 -2.49 2.08 -5.60
CA ASN A 41 -2.80 3.51 -5.58
C ASN A 41 -3.17 4.01 -4.17
N LYS A 42 -3.89 3.20 -3.39
CA LYS A 42 -4.20 3.51 -1.98
C LYS A 42 -2.92 3.64 -1.16
N THR A 43 -1.97 2.70 -1.30
CA THR A 43 -0.66 2.78 -0.64
C THR A 43 0.11 4.03 -1.05
N VAL A 44 0.19 4.33 -2.35
CA VAL A 44 0.90 5.51 -2.86
C VAL A 44 0.27 6.82 -2.35
N SER A 45 -1.06 6.90 -2.32
CA SER A 45 -1.78 8.08 -1.79
C SER A 45 -1.52 8.26 -0.29
N ALA A 46 -1.59 7.18 0.48
CA ALA A 46 -1.33 7.24 1.90
C ALA A 46 0.13 7.66 2.19
N VAL A 47 1.11 7.09 1.47
CA VAL A 47 2.53 7.50 1.57
C VAL A 47 2.70 8.98 1.25
N LYS A 48 2.02 9.50 0.23
CA LYS A 48 2.02 10.93 -0.11
C LYS A 48 1.51 11.78 1.06
N GLU A 49 0.44 11.34 1.72
CA GLU A 49 -0.11 12.03 2.88
C GLU A 49 0.85 11.96 4.07
N TYR A 50 1.42 10.80 4.40
CA TYR A 50 2.44 10.67 5.44
C TYR A 50 3.65 11.56 5.19
N ALA A 51 4.13 11.65 3.95
CA ALA A 51 5.23 12.53 3.59
C ALA A 51 4.87 14.02 3.81
N LYS A 52 3.65 14.43 3.46
CA LYS A 52 3.16 15.79 3.76
C LYS A 52 3.08 16.06 5.25
N LEU A 53 2.63 15.10 6.05
CA LEU A 53 2.57 15.25 7.50
C LEU A 53 3.97 15.36 8.11
N ALA A 54 4.91 14.53 7.66
CA ALA A 54 6.31 14.64 8.09
C ALA A 54 6.93 15.98 7.69
N GLN A 55 6.64 16.50 6.50
CA GLN A 55 7.05 17.85 6.08
C GLN A 55 6.40 18.96 6.90
N ALA A 56 5.11 18.83 7.24
CA ALA A 56 4.42 19.79 8.11
C ALA A 56 5.05 19.82 9.52
N TYR A 57 5.34 18.64 10.09
CA TYR A 57 6.05 18.53 11.36
C TYR A 57 7.43 19.18 11.28
N ALA A 58 8.17 18.94 10.21
CA ALA A 58 9.47 19.55 10.00
C ALA A 58 9.40 21.07 9.82
N ALA A 59 8.34 21.61 9.22
CA ALA A 59 8.12 23.04 9.14
C ALA A 59 7.88 23.70 10.51
N GLU A 60 7.30 22.97 11.47
CA GLU A 60 7.06 23.48 12.83
C GLU A 60 8.23 23.27 13.79
N LYS A 61 8.97 22.16 13.64
CA LYS A 61 10.02 21.73 14.56
C LYS A 61 11.44 21.89 14.02
N SER A 62 11.58 22.32 12.76
CA SER A 62 12.85 22.38 12.02
C SER A 62 13.58 21.03 11.95
N GLU A 63 12.83 19.93 12.13
CA GLU A 63 13.33 18.57 12.21
C GLU A 63 12.21 17.60 11.85
N TYR A 64 12.53 16.56 11.07
CA TYR A 64 11.67 15.40 10.86
C TYR A 64 11.66 14.48 12.09
N PRO A 65 10.57 13.75 12.38
CA PRO A 65 10.53 12.84 13.51
C PRO A 65 11.68 11.81 13.45
N ILE A 66 12.59 11.84 14.42
CA ILE A 66 13.69 10.88 14.51
C ILE A 66 13.14 9.57 15.05
N VAL A 67 12.97 8.59 14.16
CA VAL A 67 12.55 7.25 14.51
C VAL A 67 13.24 6.23 13.62
N ASN A 68 13.68 5.15 14.25
CA ASN A 68 14.22 4.00 13.56
C ASN A 68 13.08 3.06 13.19
N TRP A 69 12.79 2.95 11.89
CA TRP A 69 11.91 1.93 11.32
C TRP A 69 10.47 1.98 11.89
N ALA A 70 9.79 3.11 11.72
CA ALA A 70 8.38 3.23 12.08
C ALA A 70 7.50 2.57 11.02
N CYS A 71 6.68 1.61 11.41
CA CYS A 71 5.72 0.96 10.52
C CYS A 71 4.51 1.86 10.28
N LEU A 72 4.26 2.15 9.01
CA LEU A 72 3.06 2.78 8.49
C LEU A 72 2.15 1.65 8.00
N ALA A 73 1.38 1.05 8.91
CA ALA A 73 0.37 0.04 8.57
C ALA A 73 -0.95 0.36 9.30
N PRO A 74 -2.10 -0.11 8.79
CA PRO A 74 -3.37 0.02 9.51
C PRO A 74 -3.26 -0.61 10.91
N HIS A 75 -3.42 0.22 11.95
CA HIS A 75 -3.25 -0.09 13.37
C HIS A 75 -4.35 -1.01 13.97
N THR A 76 -5.13 -1.71 13.15
CA THR A 76 -6.34 -2.41 13.59
C THR A 76 -6.16 -3.91 13.90
N THR A 77 -4.92 -4.43 13.85
CA THR A 77 -4.64 -5.81 14.31
C THR A 77 -3.38 -5.86 15.18
N PRO A 78 -3.50 -6.20 16.48
CA PRO A 78 -2.37 -6.33 17.39
C PRO A 78 -1.74 -7.72 17.23
N THR A 79 -0.94 -7.91 16.18
CA THR A 79 0.08 -8.97 16.04
C THR A 79 0.66 -8.85 14.63
N ALA A 80 1.96 -8.61 14.53
CA ALA A 80 2.71 -8.53 13.26
C ALA A 80 2.32 -7.34 12.35
N ALA A 81 2.66 -6.12 12.78
CA ALA A 81 2.85 -4.98 11.88
C ALA A 81 3.99 -5.31 10.89
N ARG A 82 3.64 -5.90 9.75
CA ARG A 82 4.55 -6.48 8.75
C ARG A 82 5.07 -5.43 7.76
N CYS A 83 5.40 -4.22 8.24
CA CYS A 83 6.14 -3.26 7.42
C CYS A 83 7.61 -3.68 7.19
N GLY A 84 8.06 -4.76 7.84
CA GLY A 84 9.32 -5.43 7.56
C GLY A 84 9.52 -6.52 8.61
N ASN A 85 9.63 -7.79 8.21
CA ASN A 85 9.88 -8.86 9.18
C ASN A 85 11.39 -9.10 9.30
N LEU A 86 11.98 -8.71 10.43
CA LEU A 86 13.42 -8.81 10.72
C LEU A 86 13.88 -10.21 11.16
N THR A 87 13.08 -11.26 11.00
CA THR A 87 13.42 -12.56 11.62
C THR A 87 14.78 -13.12 11.19
N ASP A 88 15.32 -12.76 10.02
CA ASP A 88 16.53 -13.39 9.48
C ASP A 88 17.68 -12.43 9.11
N GLY A 89 17.62 -11.14 9.47
CA GLY A 89 18.70 -10.16 9.14
C GLY A 89 18.96 -9.92 7.65
N VAL A 90 18.24 -10.62 6.76
CA VAL A 90 18.22 -10.43 5.31
C VAL A 90 16.98 -9.64 4.95
N SER A 91 17.16 -8.37 4.59
CA SER A 91 16.09 -7.54 4.05
C SER A 91 15.84 -7.90 2.58
N THR A 92 15.22 -9.05 2.32
CA THR A 92 14.97 -9.56 0.95
C THR A 92 14.18 -8.55 0.10
N CYS A 93 13.34 -7.73 0.73
CA CYS A 93 12.63 -6.62 0.07
C CYS A 93 12.93 -5.23 0.67
N GLY A 94 14.13 -5.04 1.22
CA GLY A 94 14.52 -3.77 1.83
C GLY A 94 13.74 -3.46 3.13
N GLY A 95 14.43 -2.82 4.08
CA GLY A 95 13.87 -2.39 5.35
C GLY A 95 14.43 -3.14 6.56
N GLY A 96 14.80 -2.37 7.58
CA GLY A 96 14.87 -2.86 8.95
C GLY A 96 13.45 -3.15 9.45
N GLY A 97 13.34 -3.99 10.46
CA GLY A 97 12.07 -4.58 10.89
C GLY A 97 11.23 -3.55 11.58
N ALA A 98 10.42 -2.89 10.77
CA ALA A 98 9.61 -1.79 11.21
C ALA A 98 8.44 -2.31 12.04
N SER A 99 8.30 -1.77 13.24
CA SER A 99 7.20 -2.03 14.17
C SER A 99 6.37 -0.77 14.37
N SER A 100 5.16 -0.91 14.90
CA SER A 100 4.34 0.24 15.28
C SER A 100 5.13 1.10 16.27
N ASN A 101 5.32 2.38 15.96
CA ASN A 101 6.15 3.27 16.75
C ASN A 101 5.30 4.40 17.33
N ALA A 102 4.99 4.30 18.63
CA ALA A 102 4.15 5.28 19.32
C ALA A 102 4.74 6.71 19.32
N THR A 103 6.07 6.83 19.25
CA THR A 103 6.76 8.13 19.17
C THR A 103 6.48 8.79 17.82
N PHE A 104 6.54 8.03 16.73
CA PHE A 104 6.20 8.52 15.40
C PHE A 104 4.73 8.94 15.31
N ASP A 105 3.82 8.10 15.82
CA ASP A 105 2.39 8.41 15.83
C ASP A 105 2.08 9.68 16.64
N THR A 106 2.74 9.86 17.78
CA THR A 106 2.58 11.06 18.61
C THR A 106 3.11 12.30 17.90
N ALA A 107 4.26 12.21 17.24
CA ALA A 107 4.83 13.30 16.46
C ALA A 107 3.91 13.72 15.30
N LEU A 108 3.37 12.77 14.53
CA LEU A 108 2.44 13.11 13.45
C LEU A 108 1.08 13.62 13.95
N LYS A 109 0.64 13.18 15.12
CA LYS A 109 -0.62 13.68 15.74
C LYS A 109 -0.54 15.14 16.19
N THR A 110 0.65 15.75 16.31
CA THR A 110 0.74 17.19 16.57
C THR A 110 0.29 18.00 15.37
N VAL A 111 0.45 17.46 14.15
CA VAL A 111 0.13 18.13 12.88
C VAL A 111 -1.10 17.54 12.16
N ALA A 112 -1.64 16.42 12.63
CA ALA A 112 -2.78 15.74 12.02
C ALA A 112 -3.78 15.19 13.06
N SER A 113 -5.08 15.43 12.83
CA SER A 113 -6.17 14.85 13.64
C SER A 113 -6.48 13.39 13.30
N LYS A 114 -6.13 12.94 12.09
CA LYS A 114 -6.28 11.55 11.63
C LYS A 114 -5.06 11.14 10.81
N LEU A 115 -4.53 9.93 11.08
CA LEU A 115 -3.45 9.35 10.28
C LEU A 115 -4.02 8.64 9.03
N PRO A 116 -3.34 8.72 7.87
CA PRO A 116 -3.76 8.04 6.66
C PRO A 116 -3.81 6.52 6.82
N GLU A 117 -4.83 5.87 6.26
CA GLU A 117 -4.91 4.41 6.24
C GLU A 117 -4.28 3.85 4.98
N LEU A 118 -3.22 3.06 5.14
CA LEU A 118 -2.62 2.34 4.01
C LEU A 118 -3.46 1.11 3.63
N SER A 119 -3.17 0.56 2.46
CA SER A 119 -3.69 -0.74 2.07
C SER A 119 -3.26 -1.82 3.08
N SER A 120 -4.21 -2.67 3.46
CA SER A 120 -3.95 -3.90 4.22
C SER A 120 -3.51 -5.06 3.33
N GLN A 121 -3.30 -4.81 2.02
CA GLN A 121 -2.87 -5.81 1.07
C GLN A 121 -1.55 -6.43 1.50
N GLN A 122 -1.60 -7.73 1.77
CA GLN A 122 -0.43 -8.53 2.11
C GLN A 122 0.28 -8.99 0.84
N MET A 123 1.61 -9.00 0.88
CA MET A 123 2.46 -9.35 -0.25
C MET A 123 3.54 -10.32 0.20
N ASN A 124 3.91 -11.28 -0.65
CA ASN A 124 4.98 -12.23 -0.34
C ASN A 124 6.29 -11.76 -0.97
N CYS A 125 7.30 -11.59 -0.14
CA CYS A 125 8.67 -11.39 -0.57
C CYS A 125 9.60 -12.37 0.15
N GLY A 126 10.30 -13.19 -0.63
CA GLY A 126 11.30 -14.11 -0.08
C GLY A 126 10.75 -15.06 0.98
N GLY A 127 9.48 -15.47 0.89
CA GLY A 127 8.84 -16.34 1.87
C GLY A 127 8.31 -15.62 3.12
N LYS A 128 8.45 -14.29 3.18
CA LYS A 128 7.91 -13.46 4.27
C LYS A 128 6.76 -12.60 3.74
N THR A 129 5.84 -12.25 4.62
CA THR A 129 4.71 -11.37 4.27
C THR A 129 5.03 -9.92 4.65
N TYR A 130 4.77 -9.00 3.73
CA TYR A 130 4.92 -7.56 3.89
C TYR A 130 3.59 -6.86 3.62
N ALA A 131 3.37 -5.71 4.24
CA ALA A 131 2.24 -4.82 3.99
C ALA A 131 2.59 -3.37 4.38
N GLY A 132 1.93 -2.40 3.74
CA GLY A 132 2.06 -0.99 4.09
C GLY A 132 3.36 -0.35 3.63
N ALA A 133 3.91 0.50 4.50
CA ALA A 133 5.14 1.25 4.27
C ALA A 133 5.89 1.43 5.60
N TRP A 134 7.15 1.84 5.58
CA TRP A 134 7.86 2.25 6.78
C TRP A 134 8.58 3.56 6.57
N TYR A 135 8.76 4.27 7.68
CA TYR A 135 9.44 5.54 7.76
C TYR A 135 10.72 5.39 8.59
N HIS A 136 11.78 6.10 8.20
CA HIS A 136 13.05 6.13 8.91
C HIS A 136 13.69 7.51 8.83
N SER A 137 14.16 8.01 9.97
CA SER A 137 15.04 9.18 10.07
C SER A 137 15.94 9.02 11.29
N THR A 138 17.25 9.26 11.12
CA THR A 138 18.26 9.17 12.18
C THR A 138 18.75 10.53 12.66
N ASP A 139 18.76 11.51 11.77
CA ASP A 139 19.38 12.82 11.98
C ASP A 139 18.37 13.96 12.02
N GLY A 140 17.10 13.67 11.78
CA GLY A 140 16.04 14.67 11.76
C GLY A 140 16.10 15.61 10.55
N ARG A 141 17.14 15.54 9.73
CA ARG A 141 17.33 16.38 8.53
C ARG A 141 16.91 15.67 7.27
N THR A 142 17.08 14.36 7.25
CA THR A 142 16.66 13.51 6.14
C THR A 142 15.67 12.47 6.64
N ALA A 143 14.68 12.20 5.82
CA ALA A 143 13.68 11.18 6.12
C ALA A 143 13.45 10.33 4.88
N THR A 144 13.24 9.04 5.12
CA THR A 144 13.10 8.02 4.08
C THR A 144 11.80 7.26 4.32
N ILE A 145 11.02 7.06 3.27
CA ILE A 145 9.82 6.24 3.30
C ILE A 145 9.99 5.14 2.26
N GLN A 146 9.89 3.88 2.69
CA GLN A 146 9.81 2.76 1.77
C GLN A 146 8.41 2.17 1.80
N TYR A 147 7.86 1.86 0.64
CA TYR A 147 6.52 1.28 0.50
C TYR A 147 6.54 0.09 -0.45
N TYR A 148 5.55 -0.78 -0.28
CA TYR A 148 5.43 -2.03 -1.03
C TYR A 148 4.24 -1.99 -1.98
N LEU A 149 4.47 -2.42 -3.23
CA LEU A 149 3.47 -2.51 -4.29
C LEU A 149 3.41 -3.94 -4.84
N ARG A 150 2.20 -4.48 -5.01
CA ARG A 150 2.00 -5.82 -5.57
C ARG A 150 2.20 -5.79 -7.08
N GLY A 151 2.83 -6.85 -7.58
CA GLY A 151 3.21 -7.06 -8.98
C GLY A 151 4.59 -6.52 -9.29
N ASN A 152 5.05 -6.84 -10.49
CA ASN A 152 6.25 -6.26 -11.07
C ASN A 152 5.95 -4.82 -11.51
N VAL A 153 6.57 -3.85 -10.84
CA VAL A 153 6.47 -2.43 -11.18
C VAL A 153 7.84 -1.97 -11.68
N ASP A 154 7.96 -1.73 -12.99
CA ASP A 154 9.23 -1.36 -13.63
C ASP A 154 9.77 -0.03 -13.11
N THR A 155 8.88 0.92 -12.85
CA THR A 155 9.21 2.25 -12.32
C THR A 155 8.30 2.60 -11.16
N CYS A 156 8.88 2.89 -10.01
CA CYS A 156 8.14 3.32 -8.84
C CYS A 156 7.37 4.62 -9.11
N PRO A 157 6.11 4.73 -8.67
CA PRO A 157 5.31 5.93 -8.88
C PRO A 157 5.94 7.19 -8.28
N SER A 158 5.91 8.30 -9.01
CA SER A 158 6.36 9.59 -8.50
C SER A 158 5.39 10.12 -7.44
N ILE A 159 5.91 10.42 -6.25
CA ILE A 159 5.12 10.92 -5.13
C ILE A 159 5.45 12.41 -4.93
N GLY A 160 4.72 13.28 -5.62
CA GLY A 160 4.92 14.74 -5.49
C GLY A 160 6.36 15.16 -5.77
N SER A 161 6.97 15.91 -4.85
CA SER A 161 8.36 16.35 -4.92
C SER A 161 9.37 15.40 -4.27
N LEU A 162 8.92 14.23 -3.81
CA LEU A 162 9.81 13.27 -3.16
C LEU A 162 10.76 12.65 -4.18
N ARG A 163 12.03 12.52 -3.80
CA ARG A 163 13.04 11.92 -4.67
C ARG A 163 13.01 10.41 -4.51
N HIS A 164 12.80 9.71 -5.61
CA HIS A 164 12.97 8.27 -5.66
C HIS A 164 14.46 7.91 -5.54
N VAL A 165 14.80 7.00 -4.63
CA VAL A 165 16.19 6.63 -4.33
C VAL A 165 16.53 5.25 -4.85
N SER A 166 15.67 4.27 -4.62
CA SER A 166 15.94 2.89 -5.03
C SER A 166 14.66 2.08 -5.13
N ARG A 167 14.72 1.02 -5.94
CA ARG A 167 13.69 0.00 -6.05
C ARG A 167 14.32 -1.36 -5.95
N GLY A 168 13.51 -2.34 -5.62
CA GLY A 168 13.85 -3.73 -5.85
C GLY A 168 12.59 -4.59 -5.92
N GLN A 169 12.79 -5.80 -6.41
CA GLN A 169 11.70 -6.71 -6.67
C GLN A 169 12.08 -8.10 -6.21
N THR A 170 11.12 -8.79 -5.62
CA THR A 170 11.23 -10.21 -5.30
C THR A 170 9.85 -10.81 -5.44
N ASN A 171 9.74 -11.89 -6.22
CA ASN A 171 8.45 -12.48 -6.58
C ASN A 171 7.51 -11.39 -7.17
N ASP A 172 6.25 -11.35 -6.72
CA ASP A 172 5.25 -10.33 -7.05
C ASP A 172 5.25 -9.14 -6.07
N THR A 173 6.38 -8.86 -5.43
CA THR A 173 6.54 -7.71 -4.54
C THR A 173 7.58 -6.76 -5.11
N THR A 174 7.15 -5.54 -5.43
CA THR A 174 8.07 -4.43 -5.68
C THR A 174 8.11 -3.53 -4.45
N TRP A 175 9.30 -3.20 -3.98
CA TRP A 175 9.51 -2.19 -2.96
C TRP A 175 10.14 -0.95 -3.59
N CYS A 176 9.70 0.21 -3.10
CA CYS A 176 10.09 1.51 -3.62
C CYS A 176 10.52 2.39 -2.46
N ASN A 177 11.69 2.99 -2.58
CA ASN A 177 12.26 3.84 -1.57
C ASN A 177 12.28 5.30 -2.02
N THR A 178 11.75 6.18 -1.19
CA THR A 178 11.68 7.62 -1.47
C THR A 178 12.23 8.43 -0.31
N THR A 179 13.02 9.46 -0.61
CA THR A 179 13.53 10.41 0.39
C THR A 179 12.77 11.70 0.33
N LEU A 180 12.49 12.24 1.52
CA LEU A 180 11.98 13.59 1.69
C LEU A 180 13.11 14.62 1.42
N PRO A 181 12.76 15.85 1.03
CA PRO A 181 13.73 16.93 0.89
C PRO A 181 14.46 17.18 2.22
N ALA A 182 15.76 17.46 2.14
CA ALA A 182 16.53 17.88 3.31
C ALA A 182 16.04 19.25 3.82
N LEU A 183 16.09 19.44 5.13
CA LEU A 183 15.76 20.70 5.83
C LEU A 183 16.95 21.66 5.84
#